data_AF-A0A4C1STH0-F1
#
_entry.id   AF-A0A4C1STH0-F1
#
_cell.length_a   1.000
_cell.length_b   1.000
_cell.length_c   1.000
_cell.angle_alpha   90.00
_cell.angle_beta   90.00
_cell.angle_gamma   90.00
#
_symmetry.space_group_name_H-M   'P 1'
#
loop_
_entity.id
_entity.type
_entity.pdbx_description
1 polymer ?
#
loop_
_entity_poly.entity_id
_entity_poly.type
_entity_poly.pdbx_seq_one_letter_code
_entity_poly.pdbx_strand_id
1 'polypeptide(L)'
;MQTFRGKSVSKGHKLFQSHHVQEVVEIRDSGGGFIHGKVTPQTRVNNRPYDVKVEVNLDRTVRRTECTCKAGLSVRGCKHVAAVCIFINNECTQSKTDQPQCWNQPRESQVEKYKKGCTIAQMFPGQEHLIDCNATYTFNDVQNVPYCTEGSLFGQYIQSEKDIEPLREIAREEEEKRKEEAYIIMDQIYRLQESRRDYSCYEVLSVDDLKMRLRKYTCPPELQSKYEEKIVADRSECLSISVLSESQSDCFEWFEERAKRVTCSSKAHRIKTRRDAFESLASQFKKNKFDGKMTEAMKYGLETESNARKSFEEQSGLKVTSVGLIINMTQPFMATSPDGIILSESSLLEIKCPLAVRISKS
;
A
#
# COMPACT_ATOMS: atom_id res chain seq x y z
N MET A 1 6.21 37.58 -0.74
CA MET A 1 6.17 36.12 -0.51
C MET A 1 6.78 35.83 0.85
N GLN A 2 6.06 35.17 1.74
CA GLN A 2 6.58 34.78 3.06
C GLN A 2 7.73 33.77 2.87
N THR A 3 8.85 33.96 3.55
CA THR A 3 10.02 33.06 3.49
C THR A 3 10.34 32.54 4.89
N PHE A 4 10.96 31.37 4.98
CA PHE A 4 11.37 30.73 6.22
C PHE A 4 12.88 30.52 6.24
N ARG A 5 13.55 30.79 7.36
CA ARG A 5 14.93 30.35 7.55
C ARG A 5 14.99 28.84 7.73
N GLY A 6 16.01 28.16 7.20
CA GLY A 6 16.21 26.70 7.38
C GLY A 6 16.18 26.26 8.84
N LYS A 7 16.76 27.06 9.75
CA LYS A 7 16.63 26.85 11.21
C LYS A 7 15.19 26.89 11.73
N SER A 8 14.33 27.72 11.17
CA SER A 8 12.90 27.78 11.53
C SER A 8 12.14 26.58 10.98
N VAL A 9 12.45 26.15 9.75
CA VAL A 9 11.84 24.98 9.11
C VAL A 9 12.23 23.70 9.84
N SER A 10 13.51 23.47 10.10
CA SER A 10 14.00 22.30 10.86
C SER A 10 13.36 22.21 12.25
N LYS A 11 13.24 23.34 12.97
CA LYS A 11 12.55 23.38 14.27
C LYS A 11 11.04 23.21 14.14
N GLY A 12 10.45 23.69 13.05
CA GLY A 12 9.04 23.49 12.72
C GLY A 12 8.72 22.02 12.44
N HIS A 13 9.62 21.33 11.73
CA HIS A 13 9.51 19.90 11.45
C HIS A 13 9.55 19.08 12.75
N LYS A 14 10.45 19.41 13.68
CA LYS A 14 10.46 18.79 15.03
C LYS A 14 9.16 19.01 15.79
N LEU A 15 8.54 20.20 15.68
CA LEU A 15 7.26 20.49 16.31
C LEU A 15 6.11 19.69 15.68
N PHE A 16 6.13 19.55 14.35
CA PHE A 16 5.17 18.72 13.60
C PHE A 16 5.29 17.24 13.99
N GLN A 17 6.50 16.67 13.91
CA GLN A 17 6.79 15.28 14.32
C GLN A 17 6.44 15.01 15.79
N SER A 18 6.59 16.00 16.67
CA SER A 18 6.21 15.85 18.09
C SER A 18 4.70 16.04 18.34
N HIS A 19 3.87 16.20 17.30
CA HIS A 19 2.42 16.47 17.40
C HIS A 19 2.05 17.70 18.24
N HIS A 20 2.89 18.73 18.20
CA HIS A 20 2.65 19.99 18.90
C HIS A 20 1.72 20.94 18.15
N VAL A 21 1.37 20.63 16.89
CA VAL A 21 0.38 21.39 16.11
C VAL A 21 -0.99 20.72 16.26
N GLN A 22 -2.01 21.48 16.66
CA GLN A 22 -3.35 21.00 16.98
C GLN A 22 -4.41 22.04 16.59
N GLU A 23 -5.68 21.63 16.57
CA GLU A 23 -6.83 22.51 16.28
C GLU A 23 -6.64 23.36 15.02
N VAL A 24 -6.17 22.72 13.95
CA VAL A 24 -5.99 23.39 12.66
C VAL A 24 -7.34 23.46 11.94
N VAL A 25 -7.83 24.68 11.73
CA VAL A 25 -9.14 24.95 11.12
C VAL A 25 -8.96 25.95 9.99
N GLU A 26 -9.51 25.62 8.82
CA GLU A 26 -9.57 26.53 7.68
C GLU A 26 -10.94 27.22 7.63
N ILE A 27 -10.92 28.56 7.57
CA ILE A 27 -12.10 29.40 7.35
C ILE A 27 -11.97 30.01 5.96
N ARG A 28 -12.93 29.75 5.08
CA ARG A 28 -12.91 30.21 3.67
C ARG A 28 -13.83 31.41 3.46
N ASP A 29 -13.42 32.35 2.60
CA ASP A 29 -14.20 33.51 2.15
C ASP A 29 -14.04 33.70 0.63
N SER A 30 -14.89 34.53 0.03
CA SER A 30 -14.94 34.88 -1.40
C SER A 30 -13.62 35.41 -1.99
N GLY A 31 -12.69 35.91 -1.16
CA GLY A 31 -11.38 36.41 -1.58
C GLY A 31 -10.17 35.57 -1.17
N GLY A 32 -10.35 34.38 -0.58
CA GLY A 32 -9.27 33.53 -0.06
C GLY A 32 -9.66 32.75 1.20
N GLY A 33 -8.67 32.41 2.04
CA GLY A 33 -8.93 31.69 3.28
C GLY A 33 -7.95 32.04 4.40
N PHE A 34 -8.39 31.80 5.63
CA PHE A 34 -7.55 31.88 6.82
C PHE A 34 -7.45 30.50 7.46
N ILE A 35 -6.23 30.04 7.68
CA ILE A 35 -5.97 28.81 8.43
C ILE A 35 -5.51 29.20 9.82
N HIS A 36 -6.28 28.79 10.82
CA HIS A 36 -5.94 28.91 12.22
C HIS A 36 -5.32 27.60 12.71
N GLY A 37 -4.28 27.66 13.52
CA GLY A 37 -3.70 26.47 14.17
C GLY A 37 -3.13 26.82 15.54
N LYS A 38 -3.19 25.87 16.48
CA LYS A 38 -2.58 26.01 17.80
C LYS A 38 -1.29 25.22 17.87
N VAL A 39 -0.23 25.85 18.37
CA VAL A 39 1.09 25.20 18.49
C VAL A 39 1.60 25.21 19.92
N THR A 40 1.72 24.03 20.53
CA THR A 40 2.21 23.85 21.89
C THR A 40 3.70 24.24 22.01
N PRO A 41 4.09 25.04 23.02
CA PRO A 41 5.48 25.45 23.20
C PRO A 41 6.39 24.27 23.52
N GLN A 42 7.48 24.12 22.76
CA GLN A 42 8.41 22.98 22.86
C GLN A 42 9.01 22.77 24.27
N THR A 43 9.31 23.84 24.99
CA THR A 43 10.00 23.80 26.30
C THR A 43 9.06 23.99 27.49
N ARG A 44 7.78 24.29 27.24
CA ARG A 44 6.78 24.59 28.25
C ARG A 44 5.43 24.04 27.79
N VAL A 45 5.36 22.72 27.68
CA VAL A 45 4.20 22.01 27.10
C VAL A 45 2.90 22.23 27.88
N ASN A 46 2.98 22.62 29.16
CA ASN A 46 1.83 22.95 30.00
C ASN A 46 1.35 24.41 29.85
N ASN A 47 2.08 25.24 29.09
CA ASN A 47 1.64 26.61 28.83
C ASN A 47 0.59 26.66 27.72
N ARG A 48 -0.18 27.75 27.70
CA ARG A 48 -1.15 28.02 26.63
C ARG A 48 -0.48 27.90 25.25
N PRO A 49 -1.07 27.14 24.30
CA PRO A 49 -0.59 27.04 22.93
C PRO A 49 -0.50 28.40 22.24
N TYR A 50 0.44 28.54 21.31
CA TYR A 50 0.51 29.71 20.45
C TYR A 50 -0.55 29.63 19.36
N ASP A 51 -1.40 30.63 19.28
CA ASP A 51 -2.29 30.82 18.14
C ASP A 51 -1.47 31.27 16.92
N VAL A 52 -1.63 30.53 15.82
CA VAL A 52 -1.01 30.78 14.51
C VAL A 52 -2.11 31.00 13.49
N LYS A 53 -1.97 32.05 12.68
CA LYS A 53 -2.87 32.38 11.58
C LYS A 53 -2.08 32.45 10.28
N VAL A 54 -2.57 31.80 9.23
CA VAL A 54 -1.99 31.80 7.89
C VAL A 54 -3.07 32.27 6.93
N GLU A 55 -2.88 33.43 6.32
CA GLU A 55 -3.74 33.95 5.25
C GLU A 55 -3.26 33.37 3.93
N VAL A 56 -4.17 32.72 3.20
CA VAL A 56 -3.91 32.11 1.90
C VAL A 56 -4.79 32.74 0.83
N ASN A 57 -4.21 32.96 -0.34
CA ASN A 57 -4.93 33.39 -1.53
C ASN A 57 -5.72 32.22 -2.16
N LEU A 58 -6.54 32.52 -3.18
CA LEU A 58 -7.29 31.51 -3.94
C LEU A 58 -6.39 30.44 -4.60
N ASP A 59 -5.14 30.79 -4.91
CA ASP A 59 -4.12 29.88 -5.45
C ASP A 59 -3.33 29.12 -4.37
N ARG A 60 -3.81 29.13 -3.12
CA ARG A 60 -3.17 28.52 -1.93
C ARG A 60 -1.80 29.11 -1.58
N THR A 61 -1.40 30.25 -2.15
CA THR A 61 -0.15 30.92 -1.76
C THR A 61 -0.32 31.67 -0.44
N VAL A 62 0.68 31.55 0.44
CA VAL A 62 0.68 32.26 1.73
C VAL A 62 0.93 33.76 1.51
N ARG A 63 -0.07 34.56 1.84
CA ARG A 63 -0.02 36.02 1.75
C ARG A 63 0.58 36.63 3.00
N ARG A 64 0.11 36.22 4.18
CA ARG A 64 0.53 36.72 5.48
C ARG A 64 0.47 35.62 6.53
N THR A 65 1.36 35.69 7.51
CA THR A 65 1.35 34.78 8.66
C THR A 65 1.48 35.57 9.95
N GLU A 66 0.75 35.15 10.97
CA GLU A 66 0.82 35.71 12.31
C GLU A 66 0.95 34.59 13.33
N CYS A 67 1.71 34.84 14.38
CA CYS A 67 1.80 33.94 15.53
C CYS A 67 1.87 34.75 16.82
N THR A 68 1.26 34.26 17.88
CA THR A 68 1.28 34.90 19.21
C THR A 68 2.62 34.74 19.95
N CYS A 69 3.61 34.05 19.37
CA CYS A 69 4.94 33.95 19.95
C CYS A 69 5.76 35.24 19.75
N LYS A 70 6.85 35.40 20.52
CA LYS A 70 7.75 36.58 20.46
C LYS A 70 8.30 36.88 19.06
N ALA A 71 8.38 35.88 18.18
CA ALA A 71 8.89 36.01 16.81
C ALA A 71 7.78 36.03 15.74
N GLY A 72 6.51 36.04 16.14
CA GLY A 72 5.39 35.74 15.27
C GLY A 72 4.94 36.87 14.33
N LEU A 73 5.53 38.06 14.44
CA LEU A 73 5.38 39.18 13.50
C LEU A 73 6.60 39.32 12.56
N SER A 74 7.53 38.36 12.57
CA SER A 74 8.71 38.44 11.71
C SER A 74 8.39 38.08 10.26
N VAL A 75 8.93 38.86 9.32
CA VAL A 75 8.84 38.65 7.86
C VAL A 75 9.42 37.29 7.44
N ARG A 76 10.28 36.69 8.26
CA ARG A 76 10.96 35.40 7.99
C ARG A 76 10.32 34.18 8.67
N GLY A 77 9.14 34.35 9.27
CA GLY A 77 8.36 33.29 9.90
C GLY A 77 9.00 32.68 11.15
N CYS A 78 8.19 32.41 12.17
CA CYS A 78 8.66 31.66 13.33
C CYS A 78 8.57 30.15 13.09
N LYS A 79 9.23 29.35 13.95
CA LYS A 79 9.13 27.89 13.90
C LYS A 79 7.70 27.35 14.04
N HIS A 80 6.81 28.07 14.70
CA HIS A 80 5.40 27.66 14.87
C HIS A 80 4.60 27.87 13.59
N VAL A 81 4.85 28.96 12.86
CA VAL A 81 4.26 29.18 11.52
C VAL A 81 4.77 28.11 10.57
N ALA A 82 6.08 27.83 10.57
CA ALA A 82 6.65 26.75 9.78
C ALA A 82 6.02 25.39 10.12
N ALA A 83 5.80 25.09 11.41
CA ALA A 83 5.15 23.86 11.84
C ALA A 83 3.70 23.73 11.32
N VAL A 84 2.91 24.80 11.33
CA VAL A 84 1.54 24.80 10.79
C VAL A 84 1.54 24.66 9.27
N CYS A 85 2.46 25.33 8.55
CA CYS A 85 2.60 25.15 7.11
C CYS A 85 2.99 23.71 6.75
N ILE A 86 3.93 23.11 7.50
CA ILE A 86 4.29 21.70 7.35
C ILE A 86 3.05 20.82 7.62
N PHE A 87 2.33 21.08 8.70
CA PHE A 87 1.12 20.36 9.06
C PHE A 87 0.07 20.40 7.93
N ILE A 88 -0.25 21.58 7.39
CA ILE A 88 -1.22 21.75 6.30
C ILE A 88 -0.81 20.95 5.06
N ASN A 89 0.48 20.92 4.74
CA ASN A 89 0.99 20.24 3.55
C ASN A 89 1.15 18.73 3.73
N ASN A 90 1.16 18.21 4.97
CA ASN A 90 1.49 16.81 5.26
C ASN A 90 0.37 16.06 6.02
N GLU A 91 -0.63 16.73 6.58
CA GLU A 91 -1.74 16.03 7.24
C GLU A 91 -2.70 15.42 6.22
N CYS A 92 -2.47 14.13 5.96
CA CYS A 92 -3.53 13.14 5.84
C CYS A 92 -3.96 12.78 7.27
N THR A 93 -5.26 12.67 7.54
CA THR A 93 -5.84 12.34 8.85
C THR A 93 -5.29 11.03 9.43
N GLN A 94 -4.16 11.09 10.15
CA GLN A 94 -3.52 9.93 10.77
C GLN A 94 -3.27 10.19 12.25
N SER A 95 -3.74 9.24 13.08
CA SER A 95 -3.84 9.36 14.54
C SER A 95 -2.55 9.01 15.28
N LYS A 96 -2.28 9.74 16.37
CA LYS A 96 -1.18 9.62 17.35
C LYS A 96 -0.85 8.18 17.76
N THR A 97 0.45 7.82 17.84
CA THR A 97 1.11 7.17 19.01
C THR A 97 2.54 6.70 18.69
N ASP A 98 3.54 7.57 18.88
CA ASP A 98 4.98 7.24 18.79
C ASP A 98 5.61 6.83 20.13
N GLN A 99 4.88 6.12 21.02
CA GLN A 99 5.52 5.46 22.17
C GLN A 99 5.01 4.03 22.42
N PRO A 100 5.89 3.10 22.84
CA PRO A 100 5.52 1.74 23.17
C PRO A 100 4.59 1.68 24.39
N GLN A 101 3.53 0.89 24.27
CA GLN A 101 2.55 0.57 25.31
C GLN A 101 3.18 -0.16 26.51
N CYS A 102 2.91 0.30 27.74
CA CYS A 102 3.41 -0.29 28.99
C CYS A 102 2.42 -1.24 29.71
N TRP A 103 1.19 -1.39 29.23
CA TRP A 103 0.15 -2.23 29.86
C TRP A 103 -0.23 -3.39 28.93
N ASN A 104 -0.52 -4.59 29.46
CA ASN A 104 -0.83 -5.83 28.69
C ASN A 104 0.31 -6.35 27.78
N GLN A 105 1.55 -6.44 28.28
CA GLN A 105 2.59 -7.17 27.54
C GLN A 105 2.18 -8.66 27.36
N PRO A 106 2.39 -9.24 26.16
CA PRO A 106 2.22 -10.68 25.96
C PRO A 106 3.10 -11.45 26.95
N ARG A 107 2.60 -12.58 27.46
CA ARG A 107 3.40 -13.46 28.32
C ARG A 107 4.66 -13.91 27.56
N GLU A 108 5.79 -14.06 28.24
CA GLU A 108 7.08 -14.44 27.63
C GLU A 108 6.98 -15.66 26.70
N SER A 109 6.14 -16.64 27.06
CA SER A 109 5.88 -17.85 26.27
C SER A 109 5.25 -17.59 24.88
N GLN A 110 4.58 -16.45 24.69
CA GLN A 110 4.05 -16.02 23.39
C GLN A 110 5.11 -15.26 22.57
N VAL A 111 6.02 -14.55 23.23
CA VAL A 111 7.13 -13.83 22.59
C VAL A 111 8.15 -14.81 22.00
N GLU A 112 8.42 -15.93 22.67
CA GLU A 112 9.29 -17.00 22.13
C GLU A 112 8.71 -17.73 20.92
N LYS A 113 7.38 -17.95 20.89
CA LYS A 113 6.71 -18.64 19.77
C LYS A 113 6.67 -17.82 18.49
N TYR A 114 6.69 -16.49 18.61
CA TYR A 114 6.69 -15.55 17.49
C TYR A 114 7.86 -14.58 17.66
N LYS A 115 9.09 -15.01 17.35
CA LYS A 115 10.21 -14.08 17.18
C LYS A 115 9.76 -13.01 16.18
N LYS A 116 9.54 -11.79 16.65
CA LYS A 116 9.25 -10.66 15.76
C LYS A 116 10.43 -10.57 14.80
N GLY A 117 10.16 -10.59 13.50
CA GLY A 117 11.15 -10.21 12.50
C GLY A 117 11.64 -8.79 12.78
N CYS A 118 12.81 -8.42 12.27
CA CYS A 118 13.24 -7.03 12.33
C CYS A 118 12.17 -6.14 11.67
N THR A 119 11.92 -4.96 12.27
CA THR A 119 11.00 -3.98 11.70
C THR A 119 11.53 -3.51 10.35
N ILE A 120 10.67 -2.97 9.47
CA ILE A 120 11.13 -2.45 8.17
C ILE A 120 12.23 -1.39 8.38
N ALA A 121 12.11 -0.55 9.41
CA ALA A 121 13.12 0.45 9.78
C ALA A 121 14.46 -0.16 10.23
N GLN A 122 14.45 -1.39 10.75
CA GLN A 122 15.64 -2.16 11.10
C GLN A 122 16.23 -2.91 9.90
N MET A 123 15.41 -3.27 8.91
CA MET A 123 15.86 -3.88 7.65
C MET A 123 16.48 -2.83 6.72
N PHE A 124 15.90 -1.63 6.68
CA PHE A 124 16.28 -0.53 5.80
C PHE A 124 16.42 0.76 6.64
N PRO A 125 17.56 0.97 7.32
CA PRO A 125 17.79 2.22 8.03
C PRO A 125 17.83 3.38 7.01
N GLY A 126 16.81 4.24 7.03
CA GLY A 126 16.72 5.38 6.13
C GLY A 126 17.89 6.37 6.31
N GLN A 127 18.31 7.02 5.23
CA GLN A 127 19.23 8.17 5.31
C GLN A 127 18.46 9.39 5.80
N GLU A 128 18.87 9.98 6.92
CA GLU A 128 18.33 11.27 7.36
C GLU A 128 18.67 12.36 6.34
N HIS A 129 17.67 12.94 5.68
CA HIS A 129 17.87 14.12 4.84
C HIS A 129 18.27 15.33 5.70
N LEU A 130 19.51 15.78 5.54
CA LEU A 130 20.06 16.92 6.26
C LEU A 130 19.49 18.24 5.70
N ILE A 131 18.60 18.90 6.46
CA ILE A 131 18.16 20.28 6.18
C ILE A 131 19.36 21.22 6.38
N ASP A 132 19.76 21.97 5.35
CA ASP A 132 20.76 23.03 5.51
C ASP A 132 20.19 24.18 6.36
N CYS A 133 20.77 24.33 7.55
CA CYS A 133 20.34 25.32 8.53
C CYS A 133 20.60 26.78 8.09
N ASN A 134 21.40 27.00 7.06
CA ASN A 134 21.78 28.33 6.56
C ASN A 134 20.99 28.77 5.32
N ALA A 135 20.24 27.87 4.68
CA ALA A 135 19.41 28.19 3.51
C ALA A 135 18.10 28.91 3.87
N THR A 136 17.48 29.56 2.89
CA THR A 136 16.14 30.17 2.99
C THR A 136 15.18 29.37 2.13
N TYR A 137 14.02 29.04 2.70
CA TYR A 137 13.00 28.18 2.10
C TYR A 137 11.71 28.97 1.88
N THR A 138 11.04 28.74 0.76
CA THR A 138 9.69 29.20 0.45
C THR A 138 8.64 28.20 0.94
N PHE A 139 7.36 28.55 0.85
CA PHE A 139 6.27 27.61 1.17
C PHE A 139 6.30 26.35 0.28
N ASN A 140 6.67 26.49 -0.99
CA ASN A 140 6.75 25.36 -1.93
C ASN A 140 7.99 24.49 -1.65
N ASP A 141 9.09 25.06 -1.14
CA ASP A 141 10.28 24.26 -0.77
C ASP A 141 10.03 23.33 0.44
N VAL A 142 8.94 23.57 1.18
CA VAL A 142 8.48 22.74 2.30
C VAL A 142 7.59 21.57 1.82
N GLN A 143 7.30 21.47 0.52
CA GLN A 143 6.54 20.36 -0.07
C GLN A 143 7.36 19.09 -0.27
N ASN A 144 8.70 19.18 -0.28
CA ASN A 144 9.58 18.03 -0.51
C ASN A 144 9.92 17.28 0.79
N VAL A 145 8.88 16.81 1.48
CA VAL A 145 9.03 15.73 2.45
C VAL A 145 8.81 14.42 1.68
N PRO A 146 9.64 13.37 1.84
CA PRO A 146 9.57 12.12 1.06
C PRO A 146 8.31 11.25 1.27
N TYR A 147 7.21 11.84 1.74
CA TYR A 147 6.01 11.14 2.23
C TYR A 147 4.70 11.78 1.73
N CYS A 148 4.72 12.48 0.61
CA CYS A 148 3.49 12.91 -0.07
C CYS A 148 3.23 12.01 -1.28
N THR A 149 2.37 11.01 -1.05
CA THR A 149 1.57 10.42 -2.12
C THR A 149 0.74 11.51 -2.78
N GLU A 150 0.67 11.48 -4.11
CA GLU A 150 -0.28 12.21 -4.92
C GLU A 150 -1.67 12.24 -4.26
N GLY A 151 -2.26 13.44 -4.15
CA GLY A 151 -3.65 13.59 -3.73
C GLY A 151 -3.90 14.60 -2.63
N SER A 152 -3.66 15.89 -2.91
CA SER A 152 -4.42 16.98 -2.28
C SER A 152 -4.69 18.08 -3.32
N LEU A 153 -5.46 17.70 -4.34
CA LEU A 153 -6.17 18.62 -5.22
C LEU A 153 -7.67 18.35 -5.08
N PHE A 154 -8.20 18.44 -3.85
CA PHE A 154 -9.64 18.37 -3.62
C PHE A 154 -10.21 19.78 -3.51
N GLY A 155 -10.85 20.20 -4.60
CA GLY A 155 -11.73 21.37 -4.63
C GLY A 155 -11.58 22.28 -5.84
N GLN A 156 -11.20 21.77 -7.02
CA GLN A 156 -11.61 22.47 -8.24
C GLN A 156 -13.11 22.27 -8.41
N TYR A 157 -13.79 23.41 -8.45
CA TYR A 157 -15.23 23.58 -8.60
C TYR A 157 -15.72 22.93 -9.90
N ILE A 158 -16.42 21.79 -9.81
CA ILE A 158 -17.31 21.32 -10.88
C ILE A 158 -18.60 22.12 -10.72
N GLN A 159 -18.80 23.14 -11.56
CA GLN A 159 -20.01 23.98 -11.52
C GLN A 159 -21.09 23.50 -12.50
N SER A 160 -20.75 22.61 -13.45
CA SER A 160 -21.72 22.02 -14.38
C SER A 160 -21.27 20.68 -14.99
N GLU A 161 -22.19 19.91 -15.58
CA GLU A 161 -21.88 18.67 -16.34
C GLU A 161 -20.87 18.88 -17.49
N LYS A 162 -20.74 20.12 -18.01
CA LYS A 162 -19.78 20.43 -19.08
C LYS A 162 -18.33 20.43 -18.60
N ASP A 163 -18.08 20.58 -17.29
CA ASP A 163 -16.74 20.55 -16.70
C ASP A 163 -16.27 19.11 -16.41
N ILE A 164 -17.18 18.12 -16.49
CA ILE A 164 -16.91 16.70 -16.17
C ILE A 164 -16.40 15.95 -17.39
N GLU A 165 -16.83 16.29 -18.60
CA GLU A 165 -16.51 15.50 -19.80
C GLU A 165 -15.02 15.47 -20.14
N PRO A 166 -14.26 16.58 -20.06
CA PRO A 166 -12.80 16.54 -20.21
C PRO A 166 -12.10 15.71 -19.13
N LEU A 167 -12.60 15.72 -17.89
CA LEU A 167 -12.04 14.91 -16.80
C LEU A 167 -12.31 13.41 -17.01
N ARG A 168 -13.46 13.05 -17.59
CA ARG A 168 -13.77 11.67 -17.98
C ARG A 168 -12.85 11.19 -19.10
N GLU A 169 -12.54 12.05 -20.05
CA GLU A 169 -11.63 11.73 -21.13
C GLU A 169 -10.20 11.49 -20.60
N ILE A 170 -9.70 12.39 -19.75
CA ILE A 170 -8.41 12.20 -19.07
C ILE A 170 -8.41 10.91 -18.23
N ALA A 171 -9.47 10.64 -17.47
CA ALA A 171 -9.56 9.40 -16.68
C ALA A 171 -9.56 8.14 -17.56
N ARG A 172 -10.22 8.17 -18.72
CA ARG A 172 -10.20 7.07 -19.70
C ARG A 172 -8.80 6.86 -20.26
N GLU A 173 -8.11 7.94 -20.65
CA GLU A 173 -6.73 7.87 -21.15
C GLU A 173 -5.76 7.34 -20.09
N GLU A 174 -5.88 7.78 -18.83
CA GLU A 174 -5.08 7.29 -17.71
C GLU A 174 -5.34 5.80 -17.42
N GLU A 175 -6.60 5.36 -17.50
CA GLU A 175 -6.96 3.95 -17.35
C GLU A 175 -6.38 3.09 -18.48
N GLU A 176 -6.42 3.58 -19.72
CA GLU A 176 -5.88 2.88 -20.88
C GLU A 176 -4.36 2.75 -20.81
N LYS A 177 -3.67 3.83 -20.41
CA LYS A 177 -2.23 3.80 -20.15
C LYS A 177 -1.86 2.82 -19.05
N ARG A 178 -2.63 2.78 -17.96
CA ARG A 178 -2.43 1.81 -16.86
C ARG A 178 -2.58 0.37 -17.34
N LYS A 179 -3.59 0.09 -18.18
CA LYS A 179 -3.78 -1.23 -18.79
C LYS A 179 -2.59 -1.61 -19.66
N GLU A 180 -2.08 -0.69 -20.48
CA GLU A 180 -0.91 -0.94 -21.32
C GLU A 180 0.35 -1.28 -20.49
N GLU A 181 0.61 -0.52 -19.43
CA GLU A 181 1.70 -0.81 -18.48
C GLU A 181 1.53 -2.19 -17.83
N ALA A 182 0.31 -2.55 -17.40
CA ALA A 182 0.01 -3.85 -16.83
C ALA A 182 0.26 -4.99 -17.84
N TYR A 183 -0.12 -4.82 -19.11
CA TYR A 183 0.16 -5.79 -20.16
C TYR A 183 1.66 -6.02 -20.36
N ILE A 184 2.46 -4.95 -20.38
CA ILE A 184 3.93 -5.05 -20.53
C ILE A 184 4.53 -5.85 -19.37
N ILE A 185 4.13 -5.54 -18.14
CA ILE A 185 4.63 -6.22 -16.94
C ILE A 185 4.25 -7.70 -16.94
N MET A 186 2.99 -8.00 -17.27
CA MET A 186 2.52 -9.37 -17.33
C MET A 186 3.18 -10.17 -18.45
N ASP A 187 3.45 -9.55 -19.60
CA ASP A 187 4.19 -10.19 -20.68
C ASP A 187 5.60 -10.59 -20.23
N GLN A 188 6.30 -9.71 -19.51
CA GLN A 188 7.60 -10.03 -18.93
C GLN A 188 7.53 -11.23 -17.97
N ILE A 189 6.53 -11.27 -17.09
CA ILE A 189 6.33 -12.38 -16.16
C ILE A 189 6.10 -13.70 -16.89
N TYR A 190 5.28 -13.70 -17.95
CA TYR A 190 5.02 -14.93 -18.71
C TYR A 190 6.24 -15.39 -19.52
N ARG A 191 7.07 -14.49 -20.06
CA ARG A 191 8.39 -14.86 -20.64
C ARG A 191 9.30 -15.52 -19.62
N LEU A 192 9.27 -15.06 -18.36
CA LEU A 192 10.05 -15.70 -17.29
C LEU A 192 9.57 -17.12 -16.99
N GLN A 193 8.29 -17.44 -17.18
CA GLN A 193 7.79 -18.82 -17.06
C GLN A 193 8.30 -19.70 -18.21
N GLU A 194 8.29 -19.22 -19.45
CA GLU A 194 8.75 -19.97 -20.64
C GLU A 194 10.24 -20.34 -20.56
N SER A 195 11.05 -19.45 -20.00
CA SER A 195 12.51 -19.63 -19.89
C SER A 195 12.95 -20.53 -18.74
N ARG A 196 12.07 -20.83 -17.77
CA ARG A 196 12.39 -21.65 -16.58
C ARG A 196 11.91 -23.10 -16.78
N ARG A 197 12.70 -24.04 -16.23
CA ARG A 197 12.65 -25.51 -16.40
C ARG A 197 11.25 -26.15 -16.35
N ASP A 198 11.14 -27.34 -16.94
CA ASP A 198 9.95 -28.20 -16.94
C ASP A 198 9.36 -28.44 -15.53
N TYR A 199 8.26 -27.75 -15.21
CA TYR A 199 7.47 -27.93 -13.99
C TYR A 199 6.32 -28.92 -14.20
N SER A 200 6.58 -30.03 -14.88
CA SER A 200 5.59 -31.10 -15.05
C SER A 200 5.27 -31.78 -13.72
N CYS A 201 4.00 -32.14 -13.52
CA CYS A 201 3.63 -33.04 -12.43
C CYS A 201 4.04 -34.47 -12.77
N TYR A 202 4.66 -35.16 -11.81
CA TYR A 202 5.06 -36.55 -11.95
C TYR A 202 4.46 -37.37 -10.82
N GLU A 203 3.99 -38.56 -11.17
CA GLU A 203 3.65 -39.62 -10.24
C GLU A 203 4.88 -40.48 -10.00
N VAL A 204 5.16 -40.76 -8.72
CA VAL A 204 6.22 -41.67 -8.32
C VAL A 204 5.68 -43.09 -8.39
N LEU A 205 6.17 -43.89 -9.35
CA LEU A 205 5.76 -45.27 -9.54
C LEU A 205 6.54 -46.23 -8.64
N SER A 206 7.85 -46.02 -8.52
CA SER A 206 8.71 -46.78 -7.61
C SER A 206 9.92 -45.95 -7.19
N VAL A 207 10.41 -46.23 -6.00
CA VAL A 207 11.67 -45.69 -5.48
C VAL A 207 12.53 -46.87 -5.10
N ASP A 208 13.57 -47.12 -5.89
CA ASP A 208 14.62 -48.10 -5.60
C ASP A 208 15.84 -47.36 -5.00
N ASP A 209 16.75 -48.07 -4.32
CA ASP A 209 17.89 -47.49 -3.58
C ASP A 209 18.78 -46.51 -4.40
N LEU A 210 18.71 -46.56 -5.73
CA LEU A 210 19.50 -45.73 -6.65
C LEU A 210 18.68 -45.02 -7.74
N LYS A 211 17.38 -45.28 -7.88
CA LYS A 211 16.56 -44.76 -9.00
C LYS A 211 15.11 -44.55 -8.60
N MET A 212 14.54 -43.43 -9.07
CA MET A 212 13.12 -43.13 -8.96
C MET A 212 12.46 -43.27 -10.34
N ARG A 213 11.44 -44.14 -10.46
CA ARG A 213 10.61 -44.21 -11.68
C ARG A 213 9.48 -43.21 -11.56
N LEU A 214 9.45 -42.28 -12.51
CA LEU A 214 8.43 -41.25 -12.62
C LEU A 214 7.55 -41.48 -13.85
N ARG A 215 6.26 -41.24 -13.71
CA ARG A 215 5.34 -41.08 -14.83
C ARG A 215 4.85 -39.64 -14.87
N LYS A 216 4.96 -38.97 -16.02
CA LYS A 216 4.36 -37.64 -16.19
C LYS A 216 2.86 -37.76 -16.00
N TYR A 217 2.31 -37.00 -15.06
CA TYR A 217 0.90 -36.97 -14.79
C TYR A 217 0.23 -36.16 -15.90
N THR A 218 -0.67 -36.79 -16.63
CA THR A 218 -1.46 -36.15 -17.69
C THR A 218 -2.93 -36.16 -17.31
N CYS A 219 -3.70 -35.22 -17.86
CA CYS A 219 -5.15 -35.25 -17.72
C CYS A 219 -5.68 -36.59 -18.28
N PRO A 220 -6.60 -37.28 -17.57
CA PRO A 220 -7.24 -38.48 -18.09
C PRO A 220 -7.95 -38.22 -19.43
N PRO A 221 -7.89 -39.14 -20.41
CA PRO A 221 -8.48 -38.94 -21.74
C PRO A 221 -9.95 -38.52 -21.70
N GLU A 222 -10.73 -39.08 -20.79
CA GLU A 222 -12.15 -38.77 -20.59
C GLU A 222 -12.43 -37.33 -20.11
N LEU A 223 -11.42 -36.64 -19.55
CA LEU A 223 -11.51 -35.26 -19.09
C LEU A 223 -10.78 -34.28 -20.02
N GLN A 224 -10.04 -34.77 -21.01
CA GLN A 224 -9.16 -33.97 -21.85
C GLN A 224 -9.89 -32.78 -22.50
N SER A 225 -11.00 -33.04 -23.20
CA SER A 225 -11.74 -31.96 -23.90
C SER A 225 -12.28 -30.90 -22.94
N LYS A 226 -12.77 -31.29 -21.76
CA LYS A 226 -13.25 -30.33 -20.74
C LYS A 226 -12.11 -29.55 -20.11
N TYR A 227 -10.95 -30.17 -19.96
CA TYR A 227 -9.76 -29.53 -19.42
C TYR A 227 -9.22 -28.49 -20.41
N GLU A 228 -9.14 -28.83 -21.68
CA GLU A 228 -8.78 -27.90 -22.76
C GLU A 228 -9.75 -26.73 -22.86
N GLU A 229 -11.06 -26.99 -22.83
CA GLU A 229 -12.08 -25.95 -22.95
C GLU A 229 -12.13 -25.00 -21.74
N LYS A 230 -11.94 -25.50 -20.52
CA LYS A 230 -12.26 -24.74 -19.30
C LYS A 230 -11.07 -24.34 -18.45
N ILE A 231 -9.92 -24.97 -18.64
CA ILE A 231 -8.75 -24.81 -17.76
C ILE A 231 -7.54 -24.33 -18.52
N VAL A 232 -7.25 -24.90 -19.69
CA VAL A 232 -6.15 -24.42 -20.53
C VAL A 232 -6.46 -23.00 -20.95
N ALA A 233 -5.43 -22.16 -20.87
CA ALA A 233 -5.47 -20.78 -21.33
C ALA A 233 -4.15 -20.52 -22.05
N ASP A 234 -4.20 -19.94 -23.23
CA ASP A 234 -3.01 -19.50 -23.95
C ASP A 234 -2.40 -18.25 -23.30
N ARG A 235 -1.28 -17.78 -23.82
CA ARG A 235 -0.59 -16.60 -23.28
C ARG A 235 -1.45 -15.33 -23.36
N SER A 236 -2.19 -15.14 -24.45
CA SER A 236 -3.05 -13.97 -24.64
C SER A 236 -4.21 -13.97 -23.64
N GLU A 237 -4.82 -15.14 -23.44
CA GLU A 237 -5.87 -15.34 -22.43
C GLU A 237 -5.31 -15.12 -21.02
N CYS A 238 -4.15 -15.67 -20.70
CA CYS A 238 -3.48 -15.50 -19.41
C CYS A 238 -3.14 -14.02 -19.10
N LEU A 239 -2.74 -13.26 -20.12
CA LEU A 239 -2.51 -11.82 -20.02
C LEU A 239 -3.82 -11.07 -19.74
N SER A 240 -4.83 -11.32 -20.57
CA SER A 240 -6.15 -10.68 -20.45
C SER A 240 -6.77 -10.95 -19.08
N ILE A 241 -6.77 -12.21 -18.62
CA ILE A 241 -7.24 -12.60 -17.29
C ILE A 241 -6.51 -11.83 -16.19
N SER A 242 -5.19 -11.72 -16.27
CA SER A 242 -4.42 -11.03 -15.24
C SER A 242 -4.71 -9.53 -15.18
N VAL A 243 -4.92 -8.88 -16.33
CA VAL A 243 -5.24 -7.45 -16.39
C VAL A 243 -6.67 -7.19 -15.90
N LEU A 244 -7.64 -8.00 -16.34
CA LEU A 244 -9.04 -7.89 -15.89
C LEU A 244 -9.20 -8.21 -14.39
N SER A 245 -8.29 -8.98 -13.82
CA SER A 245 -8.30 -9.36 -12.41
C SER A 245 -7.36 -8.56 -11.52
N GLU A 246 -6.86 -7.40 -11.99
CA GLU A 246 -5.90 -6.55 -11.28
C GLU A 246 -6.41 -6.08 -9.91
N SER A 247 -7.69 -5.74 -9.80
CA SER A 247 -8.32 -5.32 -8.53
C SER A 247 -8.67 -6.48 -7.58
N GLN A 248 -8.30 -7.70 -7.96
CA GLN A 248 -8.37 -8.91 -7.13
C GLN A 248 -9.73 -9.12 -6.47
N SER A 249 -9.84 -8.97 -5.15
CA SER A 249 -11.08 -9.20 -4.40
C SER A 249 -12.22 -8.27 -4.77
N ASP A 250 -11.93 -7.18 -5.50
CA ASP A 250 -12.91 -6.19 -5.91
C ASP A 250 -13.47 -6.43 -7.31
N CYS A 251 -13.03 -7.49 -8.02
CA CYS A 251 -13.60 -7.85 -9.33
C CYS A 251 -14.09 -9.30 -9.40
N PHE A 252 -15.11 -9.50 -10.24
CA PHE A 252 -15.79 -10.78 -10.39
C PHE A 252 -14.92 -11.81 -11.14
N GLU A 253 -14.20 -11.34 -12.15
CA GLU A 253 -13.31 -12.09 -13.02
C GLU A 253 -12.26 -12.85 -12.20
N TRP A 254 -11.72 -12.22 -11.15
CA TRP A 254 -10.79 -12.84 -10.23
C TRP A 254 -11.40 -14.05 -9.49
N PHE A 255 -12.65 -13.95 -9.03
CA PHE A 255 -13.32 -15.06 -8.37
C PHE A 255 -13.65 -16.19 -9.35
N GLU A 256 -14.09 -15.85 -10.56
CA GLU A 256 -14.44 -16.83 -11.60
C GLU A 256 -13.23 -17.67 -11.99
N GLU A 257 -12.09 -17.03 -12.28
CA GLU A 257 -10.87 -17.72 -12.69
C GLU A 257 -10.24 -18.55 -11.54
N ARG A 258 -10.33 -18.07 -10.30
CA ARG A 258 -9.87 -18.83 -9.14
C ARG A 258 -10.74 -20.04 -8.82
N ALA A 259 -12.02 -20.02 -9.21
CA ALA A 259 -12.88 -21.19 -9.05
C ALA A 259 -12.40 -22.36 -9.93
N LYS A 260 -11.89 -22.05 -11.13
CA LYS A 260 -11.34 -23.01 -12.09
C LYS A 260 -10.01 -23.63 -11.63
N ARG A 261 -9.26 -22.95 -10.74
CA ARG A 261 -7.83 -23.25 -10.47
C ARG A 261 -7.52 -23.56 -9.01
N VAL A 262 -6.45 -24.31 -8.77
CA VAL A 262 -5.83 -24.52 -7.46
C VAL A 262 -4.94 -23.30 -7.17
N THR A 263 -5.34 -22.50 -6.16
CA THR A 263 -4.61 -21.29 -5.78
C THR A 263 -3.75 -21.50 -4.53
N CYS A 264 -2.62 -20.78 -4.47
CA CYS A 264 -1.67 -20.85 -3.36
C CYS A 264 -2.31 -20.57 -1.99
N SER A 265 -3.16 -19.54 -1.90
CA SER A 265 -3.65 -19.01 -0.62
C SER A 265 -4.75 -19.84 0.04
N SER A 266 -5.59 -20.56 -0.71
CA SER A 266 -6.78 -21.24 -0.14
C SER A 266 -6.82 -22.75 -0.32
N LYS A 267 -6.12 -23.29 -1.33
CA LYS A 267 -6.23 -24.71 -1.71
C LYS A 267 -4.93 -25.49 -1.46
N ALA A 268 -3.77 -24.90 -1.78
CA ALA A 268 -2.48 -25.61 -1.79
C ALA A 268 -2.11 -26.23 -0.42
N HIS A 269 -2.22 -25.48 0.69
CA HIS A 269 -1.87 -26.00 2.02
C HIS A 269 -2.77 -27.18 2.44
N ARG A 270 -4.07 -27.10 2.12
CA ARG A 270 -5.06 -28.14 2.45
C ARG A 270 -4.86 -29.42 1.63
N ILE A 271 -4.29 -29.32 0.43
CA ILE A 271 -3.86 -30.45 -0.39
C ILE A 271 -2.58 -31.04 0.20
N LYS A 272 -1.55 -30.21 0.44
CA LYS A 272 -0.23 -30.64 0.95
C LYS A 272 -0.30 -31.40 2.28
N THR A 273 -1.20 -31.00 3.17
CA THR A 273 -1.34 -31.59 4.51
C THR A 273 -2.29 -32.79 4.55
N ARG A 274 -2.98 -33.09 3.45
CA ARG A 274 -3.97 -34.17 3.39
C ARG A 274 -3.27 -35.52 3.32
N ARG A 275 -3.85 -36.52 3.99
CA ARG A 275 -3.37 -37.91 3.94
C ARG A 275 -4.35 -38.85 3.24
N ASP A 276 -5.65 -38.55 3.32
CA ASP A 276 -6.75 -39.36 2.79
C ASP A 276 -7.96 -38.49 2.38
N ALA A 277 -9.03 -39.13 1.90
CA ALA A 277 -10.31 -38.47 1.59
C ALA A 277 -10.21 -37.30 0.58
N PHE A 278 -9.36 -37.44 -0.44
CA PHE A 278 -9.15 -36.43 -1.49
C PHE A 278 -10.43 -36.03 -2.23
N GLU A 279 -11.35 -36.97 -2.47
CA GLU A 279 -12.65 -36.70 -3.11
C GLU A 279 -13.55 -35.76 -2.29
N SER A 280 -13.53 -35.92 -0.97
CA SER A 280 -14.25 -35.03 -0.05
C SER A 280 -13.66 -33.62 -0.09
N LEU A 281 -12.33 -33.51 -0.08
CA LEU A 281 -11.63 -32.22 -0.20
C LEU A 281 -11.95 -31.54 -1.54
N ALA A 282 -11.93 -32.29 -2.65
CA ALA A 282 -12.28 -31.78 -3.97
C ALA A 282 -13.73 -31.28 -4.02
N SER A 283 -14.66 -32.03 -3.41
CA SER A 283 -16.06 -31.62 -3.28
C SER A 283 -16.22 -30.33 -2.46
N GLN A 284 -15.44 -30.15 -1.40
CA GLN A 284 -15.44 -28.92 -0.61
C GLN A 284 -14.92 -27.72 -1.41
N PHE A 285 -13.87 -27.90 -2.22
CA PHE A 285 -13.38 -26.83 -3.08
C PHE A 285 -14.41 -26.36 -4.10
N LYS A 286 -15.31 -27.23 -4.57
CA LYS A 286 -16.45 -26.86 -5.44
C LYS A 286 -17.56 -26.10 -4.71
N LYS A 287 -17.75 -26.37 -3.42
CA LYS A 287 -18.84 -25.82 -2.59
C LYS A 287 -18.47 -24.55 -1.83
N ASN A 288 -17.17 -24.24 -1.71
CA ASN A 288 -16.65 -23.06 -1.03
C ASN A 288 -17.04 -21.77 -1.78
N LYS A 289 -18.29 -21.35 -1.61
CA LYS A 289 -18.70 -19.97 -1.85
C LYS A 289 -18.34 -19.16 -0.61
N PHE A 290 -17.70 -18.02 -0.79
CA PHE A 290 -17.51 -17.06 0.29
C PHE A 290 -18.89 -16.64 0.79
N ASP A 291 -19.16 -16.83 2.09
CA ASP A 291 -20.47 -16.57 2.71
C ASP A 291 -20.65 -15.10 3.11
N GLY A 292 -19.74 -14.22 2.68
CA GLY A 292 -19.73 -12.80 3.00
C GLY A 292 -19.25 -12.49 4.42
N LYS A 293 -18.99 -13.51 5.27
CA LYS A 293 -18.61 -13.28 6.66
C LYS A 293 -17.13 -12.96 6.75
N MET A 294 -16.84 -11.68 6.96
CA MET A 294 -15.50 -11.23 7.28
C MET A 294 -15.24 -11.25 8.78
N THR A 295 -14.16 -11.91 9.19
CA THR A 295 -13.65 -11.79 10.55
C THR A 295 -13.01 -10.41 10.77
N GLU A 296 -12.88 -9.96 12.03
CA GLU A 296 -12.19 -8.70 12.34
C GLU A 296 -10.75 -8.70 11.81
N ALA A 297 -10.06 -9.85 11.87
CA ALA A 297 -8.71 -9.99 11.34
C ALA A 297 -8.65 -9.85 9.81
N MET A 298 -9.66 -10.34 9.10
CA MET A 298 -9.75 -10.17 7.64
C MET A 298 -10.04 -8.73 7.25
N LYS A 299 -10.93 -8.03 7.97
CA LYS A 299 -11.19 -6.59 7.75
C LYS A 299 -9.92 -5.77 7.98
N TYR A 300 -9.24 -6.02 9.10
CA TYR A 300 -7.98 -5.36 9.42
C TYR A 300 -6.91 -5.58 8.33
N GLY A 301 -6.81 -6.81 7.81
CA GLY A 301 -5.91 -7.12 6.70
C GLY A 301 -6.16 -6.24 5.48
N LEU A 302 -7.41 -6.20 4.98
CA LEU A 302 -7.79 -5.38 3.83
C LEU A 302 -7.52 -3.89 4.05
N GLU A 303 -7.79 -3.37 5.25
CA GLU A 303 -7.60 -1.96 5.57
C GLU A 303 -6.11 -1.56 5.71
N THR A 304 -5.21 -2.50 5.99
CA THR A 304 -3.81 -2.20 6.34
C THR A 304 -2.78 -2.66 5.32
N GLU A 305 -3.13 -3.58 4.43
CA GLU A 305 -2.20 -4.13 3.43
C GLU A 305 -1.63 -3.04 2.51
N SER A 306 -2.48 -2.11 2.06
CA SER A 306 -2.06 -0.99 1.21
C SER A 306 -1.05 -0.07 1.92
N ASN A 307 -1.25 0.19 3.21
CA ASN A 307 -0.32 0.97 4.03
C ASN A 307 0.99 0.22 4.24
N ALA A 308 0.94 -1.09 4.46
CA ALA A 308 2.14 -1.92 4.60
C ALA A 308 2.96 -1.95 3.30
N ARG A 309 2.30 -2.04 2.14
CA ARG A 309 2.93 -1.96 0.81
C ARG A 309 3.64 -0.62 0.62
N LYS A 310 2.94 0.50 0.86
CA LYS A 310 3.53 1.85 0.77
C LYS A 310 4.76 2.00 1.68
N SER A 311 4.62 1.57 2.94
CA SER A 311 5.71 1.64 3.91
C SER A 311 6.93 0.81 3.48
N PHE A 312 6.71 -0.33 2.83
CA PHE A 312 7.78 -1.13 2.24
C PHE A 312 8.46 -0.40 1.06
N GLU A 313 7.69 0.17 0.13
CA GLU A 313 8.23 0.92 -1.01
C GLU A 313 9.09 2.11 -0.55
N GLU A 314 8.59 2.89 0.41
CA GLU A 314 9.26 4.08 0.93
C GLU A 314 10.58 3.75 1.63
N GLN A 315 10.63 2.66 2.39
CA GLN A 315 11.80 2.29 3.17
C GLN A 315 12.84 1.52 2.35
N SER A 316 12.40 0.64 1.46
CA SER A 316 13.31 -0.14 0.60
C SER A 316 13.80 0.66 -0.62
N GLY A 317 13.06 1.69 -1.03
CA GLY A 317 13.25 2.37 -2.32
C GLY A 317 12.87 1.51 -3.53
N LEU A 318 12.34 0.30 -3.32
CA LEU A 318 11.93 -0.62 -4.38
C LEU A 318 10.49 -0.33 -4.79
N LYS A 319 10.25 -0.28 -6.09
CA LYS A 319 8.89 -0.15 -6.63
C LYS A 319 8.18 -1.50 -6.56
N VAL A 320 6.99 -1.50 -5.94
CA VAL A 320 6.11 -2.67 -5.90
C VAL A 320 5.00 -2.47 -6.92
N THR A 321 4.87 -3.44 -7.83
CA THR A 321 3.79 -3.49 -8.81
C THR A 321 2.67 -4.38 -8.31
N SER A 322 1.44 -3.87 -8.31
CA SER A 322 0.23 -4.68 -8.12
C SER A 322 -0.10 -5.43 -9.40
N VAL A 323 -0.51 -6.69 -9.27
CA VAL A 323 -0.89 -7.54 -10.40
C VAL A 323 -2.13 -8.35 -10.04
N GLY A 324 -2.87 -8.77 -11.06
CA GLY A 324 -4.01 -9.66 -10.90
C GLY A 324 -3.62 -11.12 -10.73
N LEU A 325 -4.49 -12.01 -11.21
CA LEU A 325 -4.28 -13.45 -11.15
C LEU A 325 -3.26 -13.91 -12.20
N ILE A 326 -2.18 -14.53 -11.72
CA ILE A 326 -1.14 -15.13 -12.55
C ILE A 326 -1.43 -16.62 -12.70
N ILE A 327 -1.63 -17.07 -13.93
CA ILE A 327 -1.82 -18.49 -14.26
C ILE A 327 -0.44 -19.13 -14.52
N ASN A 328 -0.27 -20.40 -14.16
CA ASN A 328 0.92 -21.14 -14.57
C ASN A 328 0.71 -21.69 -15.99
N MET A 329 1.47 -21.22 -16.98
CA MET A 329 1.28 -21.63 -18.38
C MET A 329 1.60 -23.10 -18.63
N THR A 330 2.51 -23.69 -17.85
CA THR A 330 2.85 -25.13 -17.95
C THR A 330 1.79 -26.00 -17.30
N GLN A 331 1.17 -25.54 -16.23
CA GLN A 331 0.14 -26.26 -15.46
C GLN A 331 -1.06 -25.31 -15.19
N PRO A 332 -1.92 -25.05 -16.20
CA PRO A 332 -2.97 -24.02 -16.12
C PRO A 332 -4.02 -24.22 -15.02
N PHE A 333 -4.11 -25.43 -14.45
CA PHE A 333 -4.91 -25.67 -13.26
C PHE A 333 -4.35 -25.01 -11.99
N MET A 334 -3.14 -24.42 -12.03
CA MET A 334 -2.55 -23.67 -10.91
C MET A 334 -2.50 -22.17 -11.20
N ALA A 335 -2.75 -21.36 -10.16
CA ALA A 335 -2.66 -19.91 -10.24
C ALA A 335 -2.26 -19.28 -8.90
N THR A 336 -1.75 -18.05 -8.95
CA THR A 336 -1.40 -17.26 -7.76
C THR A 336 -1.78 -15.79 -7.95
N SER A 337 -2.05 -15.10 -6.85
CA SER A 337 -2.35 -13.66 -6.81
C SER A 337 -1.44 -13.07 -5.73
N PRO A 338 -0.21 -12.65 -6.07
CA PRO A 338 0.73 -12.12 -5.09
C PRO A 338 0.28 -10.73 -4.61
N ASP A 339 0.73 -10.34 -3.40
CA ASP A 339 0.42 -9.03 -2.84
C ASP A 339 1.25 -7.90 -3.51
N GLY A 340 2.31 -8.27 -4.22
CA GLY A 340 3.06 -7.39 -5.11
C GLY A 340 4.24 -8.09 -5.80
N ILE A 341 4.77 -7.45 -6.83
CA ILE A 341 5.96 -7.90 -7.56
C ILE A 341 6.99 -6.78 -7.61
N ILE A 342 8.26 -7.14 -7.41
CA ILE A 342 9.40 -6.23 -7.52
C ILE A 342 10.18 -6.66 -8.76
N LEU A 343 9.94 -5.97 -9.88
CA LEU A 343 10.49 -6.35 -11.18
C LEU A 343 12.02 -6.23 -11.23
N SER A 344 12.58 -5.18 -10.61
CA SER A 344 14.03 -4.95 -10.57
C SER A 344 14.80 -6.10 -9.92
N GLU A 345 14.18 -6.76 -8.95
CA GLU A 345 14.78 -7.86 -8.17
C GLU A 345 14.23 -9.23 -8.57
N SER A 346 13.37 -9.31 -9.60
CA SER A 346 12.66 -10.54 -9.98
C SER A 346 12.04 -11.28 -8.79
N SER A 347 11.46 -10.52 -7.85
CA SER A 347 11.03 -10.99 -6.53
C SER A 347 9.53 -10.78 -6.30
N LEU A 348 8.94 -11.64 -5.47
CA LEU A 348 7.54 -11.55 -5.05
C LEU A 348 7.46 -10.97 -3.64
N LEU A 349 6.45 -10.13 -3.41
CA LEU A 349 6.10 -9.59 -2.11
C LEU A 349 4.84 -10.29 -1.59
N GLU A 350 4.94 -10.83 -0.36
CA GLU A 350 3.81 -11.38 0.39
C GLU A 350 3.69 -10.60 1.70
N ILE A 351 2.54 -9.96 1.91
CA ILE A 351 2.24 -9.09 3.03
C ILE A 351 1.39 -9.89 4.04
N LYS A 352 1.65 -9.65 5.32
CA LYS A 352 0.86 -10.20 6.42
C LYS A 352 0.59 -9.11 7.46
N CYS A 353 -0.69 -8.86 7.72
CA CYS A 353 -1.16 -7.88 8.70
C CYS A 353 -1.88 -8.58 9.86
N PRO A 354 -1.16 -9.19 10.82
CA PRO A 354 -1.77 -9.96 11.90
C PRO A 354 -2.47 -9.04 12.91
N LEU A 355 -3.79 -9.21 13.09
CA LEU A 355 -4.58 -8.48 14.08
C LEU A 355 -4.04 -8.61 15.51
N ALA A 356 -3.47 -9.77 15.88
CA ALA A 356 -2.91 -10.01 17.20
C ALA A 356 -1.69 -9.13 17.55
N VAL A 357 -1.06 -8.52 16.53
CA VAL A 357 0.06 -7.58 16.68
C VAL A 357 -0.41 -6.14 16.46
N ARG A 358 -1.71 -5.92 16.27
CA ARG A 358 -2.31 -4.58 16.29
C ARG A 358 -2.02 -3.99 17.65
N ILE A 359 -1.22 -2.93 17.67
CA ILE A 359 -1.08 -2.09 18.85
C ILE A 359 -2.45 -1.44 19.06
N SER A 360 -3.19 -1.91 20.07
CA SER A 360 -4.53 -1.40 20.37
C SER A 360 -4.40 0.04 20.83
N LYS A 361 -5.08 0.97 20.15
CA LYS A 361 -5.19 2.36 20.55
C LYS A 361 -5.98 2.42 21.87
N SER A 362 -5.32 2.73 22.98
CA SER A 362 -5.96 3.15 24.24
C SER A 362 -5.75 4.64 24.44
#